data_AF-A0A418GME2-F1
#
_entry.id   AF-A0A418GME2-F1
#
_cell.length_a   1.000
_cell.length_b   1.000
_cell.length_c   1.000
_cell.angle_alpha   90.00
_cell.angle_beta   90.00
_cell.angle_gamma   90.00
#
_symmetry.space_group_name_H-M   'P 1'
#
loop_
_entity.id
_entity.type
_entity.pdbx_description
1 polymer ?
#
loop_
_entity_poly.entity_id
_entity_poly.type
_entity_poly.pdbx_seq_one_letter_code
_entity_poly.pdbx_strand_id
1 'polypeptide(L)' 'LRIGIGHPGDKNKVVGFVLGKPPVSEQKLIDEAIDEAARCTEMWFTDGLTKATNRLHAFKAQ' A
#
# COMPACT_ATOMS: atom_id res chain seq x y z
N LEU A 1 -9.25 -2.16 -0.03
CA LEU A 1 -7.88 -1.69 -0.30
C LEU A 1 -7.01 -1.99 0.91
N ARG A 2 -5.86 -2.65 0.73
CA ARG A 2 -4.88 -2.91 1.81
C ARG A 2 -3.58 -2.21 1.43
N ILE A 3 -3.12 -1.28 2.26
CA ILE A 3 -1.83 -0.60 2.09
C ILE A 3 -0.85 -1.21 3.10
N GLY A 4 0.24 -1.78 2.59
CA GLY A 4 1.24 -2.43 3.42
C GLY A 4 2.14 -1.40 4.11
N ILE A 5 2.29 -1.51 5.42
CA ILE A 5 3.20 -0.66 6.22
C ILE A 5 4.29 -1.48 6.93
N GLY A 6 4.40 -2.79 6.68
CA GLY A 6 5.32 -3.69 7.38
C GLY A 6 4.80 -4.15 8.75
N HIS A 7 5.69 -4.74 9.56
CA HIS A 7 5.39 -5.23 10.91
C HIS A 7 6.66 -5.15 11.79
N PRO A 8 6.57 -4.72 13.07
CA PRO A 8 7.74 -4.50 13.93
C PRO A 8 8.40 -5.78 14.49
N GLY A 9 8.05 -6.96 13.96
CA GLY A 9 8.48 -8.28 14.45
C GLY A 9 7.83 -8.74 15.76
N ASP A 10 7.62 -7.86 16.74
CA ASP A 10 7.00 -8.16 18.04
C ASP A 10 5.60 -7.55 18.18
N LYS A 11 4.62 -8.39 18.56
CA LYS A 11 3.23 -7.99 18.79
C LYS A 11 3.09 -6.87 19.84
N ASN A 12 3.97 -6.82 20.83
CA ASN A 12 3.92 -5.81 21.90
C ASN A 12 4.36 -4.42 21.41
N LYS A 13 5.04 -4.33 20.27
CA LYS A 13 5.51 -3.06 19.67
C LYS A 13 4.56 -2.50 18.62
N VAL A 14 3.47 -3.20 18.29
CA VAL A 14 2.54 -2.83 17.21
C VAL A 14 1.92 -1.45 17.44
N VAL A 15 1.48 -1.14 18.66
CA VAL A 15 0.83 0.16 18.95
C VAL A 15 1.76 1.33 18.65
N GLY A 16 3.01 1.26 19.12
CA GLY A 16 4.01 2.30 18.86
C GLY A 16 4.42 2.36 17.38
N PHE A 17 4.46 1.22 16.70
CA PHE A 17 4.77 1.14 15.28
C PHE A 17 3.72 1.85 14.41
N VAL A 18 2.43 1.55 14.60
CA VAL A 18 1.35 2.09 13.74
C VAL A 18 1.02 3.56 14.02
N LEU A 19 1.38 4.07 15.20
CA LEU A 19 1.23 5.48 15.56
C LEU A 19 2.52 6.29 15.31
N GLY A 20 3.61 5.62 14.97
CA GLY A 20 4.90 6.25 14.68
C GLY A 20 5.00 6.78 13.27
N LYS A 21 5.90 7.74 13.06
CA LYS A 21 6.28 8.19 11.71
C LYS A 21 7.22 7.16 11.06
N PRO A 22 6.93 6.64 9.86
CA PRO A 22 7.82 5.71 9.19
C PRO A 22 9.13 6.40 8.76
N PRO A 23 10.24 5.66 8.62
CA PRO A 23 11.45 6.14 7.96
C PRO A 23 11.14 6.66 6.55
N VAL A 24 11.91 7.63 6.06
CA VAL A 24 11.71 8.24 4.72
C VAL A 24 11.72 7.19 3.61
N SER A 25 12.57 6.17 3.72
CA SER A 25 12.63 5.07 2.76
C SER A 25 11.33 4.26 2.70
N GLU A 26 10.70 3.99 3.84
CA GLU A 26 9.43 3.27 3.91
C GLU A 26 8.25 4.15 3.49
N GLN A 27 8.28 5.45 3.86
CA GLN A 27 7.27 6.41 3.43
C GLN A 27 7.21 6.49 1.90
N LYS A 28 8.36 6.53 1.20
CA LYS A 28 8.40 6.53 -0.26
C LYS A 28 7.67 5.32 -0.87
N LEU A 29 7.89 4.13 -0.32
CA LEU A 29 7.22 2.90 -0.78
C LEU A 29 5.71 2.93 -0.52
N ILE A 30 5.29 3.49 0.62
CA ILE A 30 3.87 3.68 0.95
C ILE A 30 3.22 4.66 -0.03
N ASP A 31 3.88 5.78 -0.32
CA ASP A 31 3.38 6.81 -1.23
C ASP A 31 3.23 6.26 -2.66
N GLU A 32 4.19 5.49 -3.15
CA GLU A 32 4.12 4.78 -4.44
C GLU A 32 2.95 3.79 -4.50
N ALA A 33 2.73 3.04 -3.42
CA ALA A 33 1.61 2.09 -3.34
C ALA A 33 0.25 2.80 -3.31
N ILE A 34 0.15 3.96 -2.67
CA ILE A 34 -1.07 4.79 -2.64
C ILE A 34 -1.35 5.36 -4.03
N ASP A 35 -0.32 5.88 -4.71
CA ASP A 35 -0.43 6.43 -6.07
C ASP A 35 -0.90 5.36 -7.07
N GLU A 36 -0.34 4.15 -7.02
CA GLU A 36 -0.81 3.06 -7.87
C GLU A 36 -2.24 2.58 -7.51
N ALA A 37 -2.60 2.59 -6.22
CA ALA A 37 -3.96 2.26 -5.80
C ALA A 37 -4.99 3.27 -6.30
N ALA A 38 -4.65 4.56 -6.36
CA ALA A 38 -5.51 5.59 -6.94
C ALA A 38 -5.75 5.34 -8.43
N ARG A 39 -4.69 5.06 -9.21
CA ARG A 39 -4.80 4.68 -10.63
C ARG A 39 -5.63 3.41 -10.86
N CYS A 40 -5.45 2.40 -10.01
CA CYS A 40 -6.26 1.17 -10.09
C CYS A 40 -7.73 1.42 -9.75
N THR A 41 -8.02 2.42 -8.91
CA THR A 41 -9.40 2.81 -8.59
C THR A 41 -10.08 3.42 -9.80
N GLU A 42 -9.41 4.29 -10.56
CA GLU A 42 -9.93 4.80 -11.84
C GLU A 42 -10.19 3.65 -12.83
N MET A 43 -9.22 2.74 -12.98
CA MET A 43 -9.35 1.54 -13.82
C MET A 43 -10.54 0.67 -13.41
N TRP A 44 -10.86 0.59 -12.11
CA TRP A 44 -12.03 -0.17 -11.68
C TRP A 44 -13.31 0.39 -12.30
N PHE A 45 -13.48 1.71 -12.35
CA PHE A 45 -14.66 2.34 -12.95
C PHE A 45 -14.70 2.24 -14.48
N THR A 46 -13.55 2.24 -15.17
CA THR A 46 -13.49 2.22 -16.64
C THR A 46 -13.43 0.82 -17.24
N ASP A 47 -12.72 -0.10 -16.59
CA ASP A 47 -12.32 -1.40 -17.13
C ASP A 47 -12.84 -2.60 -16.31
N GLY A 48 -13.39 -2.33 -15.12
CA GLY A 48 -13.96 -3.34 -14.24
C GLY A 48 -12.98 -3.89 -13.19
N LEU A 49 -13.57 -4.51 -12.16
CA LEU A 49 -12.87 -4.91 -10.94
C LEU A 49 -11.73 -5.91 -11.17
N THR A 50 -11.90 -6.88 -12.07
CA THR A 50 -10.90 -7.93 -12.32
C THR A 50 -9.59 -7.36 -12.84
N LYS A 51 -9.65 -6.45 -13.83
CA LYS A 51 -8.45 -5.81 -14.39
C LYS A 51 -7.75 -4.93 -13.35
N ALA A 52 -8.52 -4.10 -12.65
CA ALA A 52 -7.99 -3.24 -11.58
C ALA A 52 -7.30 -4.05 -10.47
N THR A 53 -7.91 -5.16 -10.05
CA THR A 53 -7.35 -6.04 -9.00
C THR A 53 -6.07 -6.72 -9.46
N ASN A 54 -6.04 -7.23 -10.70
CA ASN A 54 -4.85 -7.88 -11.25
C ASN A 54 -3.67 -6.91 -11.34
N ARG A 55 -3.92 -5.66 -11.76
CA ARG A 55 -2.92 -4.61 -11.79
C ARG A 55 -2.43 -4.26 -10.38
N LEU A 56 -3.35 -3.98 -9.46
CA LEU A 56 -3.02 -3.60 -8.08
C LEU A 56 -2.19 -4.68 -7.36
N HIS A 57 -2.56 -5.96 -7.51
CA HIS A 57 -1.87 -7.06 -6.83
C HIS A 57 -0.54 -7.46 -7.47
N ALA A 58 -0.28 -7.08 -8.72
CA ALA A 58 1.00 -7.30 -9.38
C ALA A 58 2.04 -6.22 -9.05
N PHE A 59 1.59 -5.05 -8.60
CA PHE A 59 2.46 -3.92 -8.28
C PHE A 59 3.33 -4.17 -7.04
N LYS A 60 4.59 -3.74 -7.12
CA LYS A 60 5.53 -3.68 -6.00
C LYS A 60 6.33 -2.37 -6.12
N ALA A 61 6.25 -1.53 -5.09
CA ALA A 61 7.05 -0.31 -4.97
C ALA A 61 8.56 -0.64 -4.91
N GLN A 62 9.42 0.29 -5.35
CA GLN A 62 10.88 0.10 -5.47
C GLN A 62 11.70 1.16 -4.73
#